data_AF-A0A0L0SWW4-F1
#
_entry.id   AF-A0A0L0SWW4-F1
#
_cell.length_a   1.000
_cell.length_b   1.000
_cell.length_c   1.000
_cell.angle_alpha   90.00
_cell.angle_beta   90.00
_cell.angle_gamma   90.00
#
_symmetry.space_group_name_H-M   'P 1'
#
loop_
_entity.id
_entity.type
_entity.pdbx_description
1 polymer ?
#
loop_
_entity_poly.entity_id
_entity_poly.type
_entity_poly.pdbx_seq_one_letter_code
_entity_poly.pdbx_strand_id
1 'polypeptide(L)'
;MKNVEVDIKVPGLLIIDTPGHESFTNLRSRGSSLCNIAILVIDIMHGLEPQTIESLNLLRQRKTPFIVALNKIDRIYGWNASPDGAFQDSLAKQSKAVHKEFEERLNRTKLALAEQGLNSEVYYKNRNQAKYVSLVPTSAITGEGIPDLLYLLCHLTQTRLSEKIMYVGELEATVLEVKVVEGLGTTIDVILSNGVLNEGDRIVVCGLDGPICTNVRALLTPQPLRELRVKSQYASYGTAGGGL
;
A
#
# COMPACT_ATOMS: atom_id res chain seq x y z
N MET A 1 -11.46 -10.42 20.38
CA MET A 1 -12.59 -10.62 19.43
C MET A 1 -12.98 -12.10 19.31
N LYS A 2 -14.25 -12.47 19.06
CA LYS A 2 -14.63 -13.84 18.64
C LYS A 2 -13.88 -14.17 17.35
N ASN A 3 -13.41 -15.41 17.17
CA ASN A 3 -12.81 -15.89 15.92
C ASN A 3 -13.74 -15.55 14.75
N VAL A 4 -13.42 -14.47 14.03
CA VAL A 4 -14.04 -14.14 12.77
C VAL A 4 -13.32 -15.02 11.75
N GLU A 5 -14.02 -16.01 11.19
CA GLU A 5 -13.53 -16.68 9.99
C GLU A 5 -13.38 -15.62 8.90
N VAL A 6 -12.13 -15.34 8.53
CA VAL A 6 -11.82 -14.39 7.47
C VAL A 6 -11.77 -15.16 6.16
N ASP A 7 -12.81 -15.01 5.33
CA ASP A 7 -12.85 -15.54 3.96
C ASP A 7 -12.00 -14.65 3.04
N ILE A 8 -10.71 -15.00 2.89
CA ILE A 8 -9.77 -14.33 1.99
C ILE A 8 -9.77 -15.07 0.65
N LYS A 9 -10.24 -14.38 -0.39
CA LYS A 9 -10.30 -14.84 -1.79
C LYS A 9 -9.19 -14.27 -2.65
N VAL A 10 -8.48 -13.24 -2.19
CA VAL A 10 -7.29 -12.72 -2.89
C VAL A 10 -6.10 -13.66 -2.70
N PRO A 11 -5.32 -13.95 -3.75
CA PRO A 11 -4.17 -14.87 -3.66
C PRO A 11 -2.98 -14.23 -2.91
N GLY A 12 -2.92 -12.90 -2.87
CA GLY A 12 -1.89 -12.16 -2.16
C GLY A 12 -2.08 -10.66 -2.25
N LEU A 13 -1.17 -9.91 -1.62
CA LEU A 13 -1.08 -8.45 -1.73
C LEU A 13 0.34 -8.10 -2.19
N LEU A 14 0.44 -7.34 -3.28
CA LEU A 14 1.68 -6.70 -3.70
C LEU A 14 1.71 -5.28 -3.13
N ILE A 15 2.68 -4.99 -2.25
CA ILE A 15 2.85 -3.66 -1.65
C ILE A 15 4.02 -2.95 -2.33
N ILE A 16 3.75 -1.74 -2.83
CA ILE A 16 4.77 -0.86 -3.40
C ILE A 16 5.09 0.21 -2.37
N ASP A 17 6.33 0.21 -1.88
CA ASP A 17 6.80 1.28 -1.01
C ASP A 17 7.21 2.49 -1.84
N THR A 18 6.66 3.66 -1.50
CA THR A 18 7.01 4.93 -2.15
C THR A 18 7.73 5.83 -1.14
N PRO A 19 8.92 6.35 -1.46
CA PRO A 19 9.62 7.25 -0.57
C PRO A 19 8.81 8.53 -0.29
N GLY A 20 8.77 8.94 0.99
CA GLY A 20 8.01 10.10 1.45
C GLY A 20 8.62 11.46 1.11
N HIS A 21 9.93 11.52 0.82
CA HIS A 21 10.62 12.79 0.59
C HIS A 21 10.08 13.51 -0.67
N GLU A 22 9.93 14.83 -0.60
CA GLU A 22 9.30 15.65 -1.66
C GLU A 22 9.90 15.38 -3.04
N SER A 23 11.22 15.23 -3.13
CA SER A 23 11.98 14.93 -4.36
C SER A 23 11.53 13.69 -5.14
N PHE A 24 10.70 12.82 -4.54
CA PHE A 24 10.19 11.60 -5.18
C PHE A 24 8.71 11.69 -5.59
N THR A 25 8.18 12.88 -5.87
CA THR A 25 6.81 13.07 -6.41
C THR A 25 6.53 12.18 -7.63
N ASN A 26 7.52 12.00 -8.52
CA ASN A 26 7.37 11.14 -9.69
C ASN A 26 7.11 9.66 -9.34
N LEU A 27 7.76 9.13 -8.30
CA LEU A 27 7.54 7.76 -7.81
C LEU A 27 6.16 7.62 -7.17
N ARG A 28 5.73 8.62 -6.37
CA ARG A 28 4.37 8.65 -5.81
C ARG A 28 3.31 8.72 -6.92
N SER A 29 3.54 9.54 -7.93
CA SER A 29 2.67 9.69 -9.10
C SER A 29 2.58 8.37 -9.88
N ARG A 30 3.72 7.73 -10.18
CA ARG A 30 3.77 6.43 -10.88
C ARG A 30 3.10 5.33 -10.07
N GLY A 31 3.41 5.21 -8.78
CA GLY A 31 2.77 4.25 -7.87
C GLY A 31 1.26 4.45 -7.81
N SER A 32 0.79 5.70 -7.69
CA SER A 32 -0.64 6.01 -7.63
C SER A 32 -1.42 5.63 -8.91
N SER A 33 -0.77 5.57 -10.09
CA SER A 33 -1.41 5.03 -11.32
C SER A 33 -1.59 3.52 -11.29
N LEU A 34 -0.63 2.83 -10.68
CA LEU A 34 -0.51 1.38 -10.79
C LEU A 34 -1.27 0.67 -9.67
N CYS A 35 -1.41 1.32 -8.52
CA CYS A 35 -2.10 0.74 -7.37
C CYS A 35 -3.62 0.74 -7.54
N ASN A 36 -4.25 -0.40 -7.24
CA ASN A 36 -5.73 -0.48 -7.17
C ASN A 36 -6.28 0.17 -5.89
N ILE A 37 -5.49 0.19 -4.82
CA ILE A 37 -5.79 0.80 -3.53
C ILE A 37 -4.51 1.35 -2.90
N ALA A 38 -4.61 2.45 -2.15
CA ALA A 38 -3.47 3.05 -1.45
C ALA A 38 -3.66 3.06 0.08
N ILE A 39 -2.53 3.11 0.80
CA ILE A 39 -2.50 3.35 2.24
C ILE A 39 -1.87 4.73 2.45
N LEU A 40 -2.64 5.68 2.95
CA LEU A 40 -2.11 6.98 3.36
C LEU A 40 -1.68 6.89 4.82
N VAL A 41 -0.39 7.03 5.10
CA VAL A 41 0.13 6.99 6.47
C VAL A 41 0.10 8.39 7.05
N ILE A 42 -0.53 8.54 8.21
CA ILE A 42 -0.60 9.79 8.97
C ILE A 42 -0.04 9.53 10.36
N ASP A 43 0.90 10.36 10.82
CA ASP A 43 1.40 10.31 12.19
C ASP A 43 0.35 10.86 13.15
N ILE A 44 -0.13 10.07 14.11
CA ILE A 44 -1.13 10.52 15.08
C ILE A 44 -0.62 11.65 15.99
N MET A 45 0.69 11.76 16.15
CA MET A 45 1.31 12.79 16.99
C MET A 45 1.30 14.15 16.30
N HIS A 46 1.65 14.18 15.01
CA HIS A 46 1.84 15.39 14.22
C HIS A 46 0.62 15.78 13.39
N GLY A 47 -0.20 14.81 12.97
CA GLY A 47 -1.35 15.06 12.09
C GLY A 47 -0.94 15.16 10.62
N LEU A 48 -1.64 16.03 9.87
CA LEU A 48 -1.40 16.21 8.44
C LEU A 48 -0.23 17.16 8.20
N GLU A 49 0.80 16.65 7.53
CA GLU A 49 1.97 17.42 7.10
C GLU A 49 1.88 17.73 5.59
N PRO A 50 2.69 18.67 5.06
CA PRO A 50 2.66 19.05 3.64
C PRO A 50 2.72 17.87 2.66
N GLN A 51 3.61 16.89 2.91
CA GLN A 51 3.73 15.66 2.11
C GLN A 51 2.49 14.76 2.18
N THR A 52 1.77 14.78 3.31
CA THR A 52 0.50 14.05 3.48
C THR A 52 -0.57 14.68 2.59
N ILE A 53 -0.65 16.02 2.57
CA ILE A 53 -1.60 16.78 1.75
C ILE A 53 -1.29 16.61 0.25
N GLU A 54 -0.01 16.63 -0.14
CA GLU A 54 0.40 16.35 -1.52
C GLU A 54 -0.05 14.94 -1.95
N SER A 55 0.22 13.93 -1.13
CA SER A 55 -0.18 12.55 -1.40
C SER A 55 -1.70 12.41 -1.48
N LEU A 56 -2.43 13.09 -0.60
CA LEU A 56 -3.88 13.14 -0.61
C LEU A 56 -4.43 13.73 -1.92
N ASN A 57 -3.84 14.82 -2.40
CA ASN A 57 -4.23 15.46 -3.65
C ASN A 57 -3.97 14.54 -4.85
N LEU A 58 -2.84 13.83 -4.89
CA LEU A 58 -2.55 12.86 -5.94
C LEU A 58 -3.59 11.72 -5.97
N LEU A 59 -3.95 11.18 -4.81
CA LEU A 59 -4.97 10.13 -4.69
C LEU A 59 -6.35 10.62 -5.17
N ARG A 60 -6.73 11.85 -4.81
CA ARG A 60 -8.00 12.46 -5.25
C ARG A 60 -8.05 12.71 -6.76
N GLN A 61 -6.98 13.26 -7.33
CA GLN A 61 -6.90 13.54 -8.78
C GLN A 61 -7.07 12.26 -9.60
N ARG A 62 -6.49 11.14 -9.12
CA ARG A 62 -6.54 9.83 -9.79
C ARG A 62 -7.76 8.99 -9.40
N LYS A 63 -8.57 9.47 -8.45
CA LYS A 63 -9.71 8.73 -7.88
C LYS A 63 -9.30 7.36 -7.33
N THR A 64 -8.08 7.25 -6.81
CA THR A 64 -7.54 6.01 -6.25
C THR A 64 -8.19 5.79 -4.88
N PRO A 65 -8.91 4.68 -4.65
CA PRO A 65 -9.43 4.33 -3.34
C PRO A 65 -8.28 4.21 -2.33
N PHE A 66 -8.49 4.68 -1.11
CA PHE A 66 -7.47 4.57 -0.07
C PHE A 66 -8.06 4.44 1.33
N ILE A 67 -7.24 3.91 2.23
CA ILE A 67 -7.46 3.94 3.67
C ILE A 67 -6.34 4.72 4.34
N VAL A 68 -6.56 5.17 5.57
CA VAL A 68 -5.55 5.89 6.34
C VAL A 68 -5.02 5.00 7.45
N ALA A 69 -3.70 4.75 7.44
CA ALA A 69 -3.02 4.20 8.60
C ALA A 69 -2.62 5.35 9.54
N LEU A 70 -3.31 5.47 10.66
CA LEU A 70 -3.02 6.47 11.69
C LEU A 70 -1.94 5.91 12.63
N ASN A 71 -0.68 6.10 12.23
CA ASN A 71 0.49 5.42 12.78
C ASN A 71 1.03 6.10 14.04
N LYS A 72 1.90 5.39 14.76
CA LYS A 72 2.61 5.80 15.99
C LYS A 72 1.74 5.91 17.24
N ILE A 73 0.71 5.08 17.37
CA ILE A 73 -0.13 5.03 18.60
C ILE A 73 0.68 4.68 19.85
N ASP A 74 1.79 3.95 19.69
CA ASP A 74 2.75 3.59 20.74
C ASP A 74 3.39 4.82 21.41
N ARG A 75 3.35 5.98 20.74
CA ARG A 75 3.91 7.24 21.26
C ARG A 75 2.94 8.04 22.11
N ILE A 76 1.68 7.61 22.24
CA ILE A 76 0.72 8.24 23.14
C ILE A 76 1.22 8.05 24.58
N TYR A 77 1.28 9.14 25.34
CA TYR A 77 1.80 9.07 26.70
C TYR A 77 0.96 8.12 27.56
N GLY A 78 1.63 7.15 28.19
CA GLY A 78 0.98 6.10 28.99
C GLY A 78 0.41 4.93 28.20
N TRP A 79 0.65 4.85 26.88
CA TRP A 79 0.26 3.70 26.07
C TRP A 79 0.96 2.42 26.56
N ASN A 80 0.18 1.37 26.81
CA ASN A 80 0.67 0.05 27.17
C ASN A 80 0.58 -0.89 25.97
N ALA A 81 1.72 -1.14 25.31
CA ALA A 81 1.77 -1.90 24.07
C ALA A 81 1.34 -3.37 24.24
N SER A 82 0.53 -3.86 23.31
CA SER A 82 0.24 -5.30 23.13
C SER A 82 0.79 -5.74 21.77
N PRO A 83 2.01 -6.31 21.69
CA PRO A 83 2.64 -6.65 20.41
C PRO A 83 1.75 -7.47 19.47
N ASP A 84 1.73 -7.08 18.19
CA ASP A 84 0.97 -7.70 17.09
C ASP A 84 -0.54 -7.82 17.34
N GLY A 85 -1.07 -7.09 18.33
CA GLY A 85 -2.47 -7.14 18.74
C GLY A 85 -3.40 -6.41 17.77
N ALA A 86 -4.65 -6.87 17.72
CA ALA A 86 -5.72 -6.11 17.09
C ALA A 86 -5.95 -4.79 17.86
N PHE A 87 -6.17 -3.70 17.13
CA PHE A 87 -6.23 -2.37 17.74
C PHE A 87 -7.30 -2.25 18.83
N GLN A 88 -8.49 -2.81 18.62
CA GLN A 88 -9.58 -2.74 19.60
C GLN A 88 -9.25 -3.48 20.90
N ASP A 89 -8.57 -4.62 20.81
CA ASP A 89 -8.15 -5.40 21.97
C ASP A 89 -7.00 -4.68 22.72
N SER A 90 -6.10 -4.00 22.00
CA SER A 90 -5.08 -3.11 22.59
C SER A 90 -5.68 -1.89 23.28
N LEU A 91 -6.63 -1.22 22.64
CA LEU A 91 -7.29 -0.02 23.16
C LEU A 91 -8.06 -0.35 24.45
N ALA A 92 -8.78 -1.48 24.48
CA ALA A 92 -9.58 -1.89 25.64
C ALA A 92 -8.76 -2.07 26.94
N LYS A 93 -7.45 -2.31 26.83
CA LYS A 93 -6.54 -2.47 27.98
C LYS A 93 -5.99 -1.14 28.50
N GLN A 94 -6.19 -0.04 27.78
CA GLN A 94 -5.60 1.25 28.10
C GLN A 94 -6.31 1.94 29.27
N SER A 95 -5.60 2.84 29.95
CA SER A 95 -6.20 3.69 30.98
C SER A 95 -7.20 4.69 30.37
N LYS A 96 -8.09 5.25 31.20
CA LYS A 96 -9.04 6.29 30.76
C LYS A 96 -8.34 7.54 30.20
N ALA A 97 -7.17 7.90 30.76
CA ALA A 97 -6.39 9.03 30.29
C ALA A 97 -5.88 8.80 28.85
N VAL A 98 -5.36 7.60 28.58
CA VAL A 98 -4.88 7.20 27.25
C VAL A 98 -6.03 7.16 26.23
N HIS A 99 -7.20 6.65 26.61
CA HIS A 99 -8.39 6.68 25.75
C HIS A 99 -8.75 8.11 25.34
N LYS A 100 -8.78 9.04 26.31
CA LYS A 100 -9.10 10.44 26.05
C LYS A 100 -8.09 11.10 25.11
N GLU A 101 -6.79 10.89 25.35
CA GLU A 101 -5.72 11.42 24.51
C GLU A 101 -5.78 10.86 23.08
N PHE A 102 -6.04 9.56 22.93
CA PHE A 102 -6.26 8.94 21.62
C PHE A 102 -7.46 9.56 20.90
N GLU A 103 -8.60 9.70 21.58
CA GLU A 103 -9.81 10.29 21.00
C GLU A 103 -9.61 11.74 20.59
N GLU A 104 -8.90 12.54 21.39
CA GLU A 104 -8.57 13.93 21.07
C GLU A 104 -7.74 14.02 19.78
N ARG A 105 -6.69 13.20 19.66
CA ARG A 105 -5.85 13.15 18.46
C ARG A 105 -6.61 12.64 17.24
N LEU A 106 -7.43 11.60 17.41
CA LEU A 106 -8.29 11.07 16.36
C LEU A 106 -9.24 12.17 15.84
N ASN A 107 -9.91 12.90 16.73
CA ASN A 107 -10.83 13.97 16.36
C ASN A 107 -10.11 15.13 15.66
N ARG A 108 -8.91 15.49 16.11
CA ARG A 108 -8.06 16.48 15.44
C ARG A 108 -7.71 16.06 14.02
N THR A 109 -7.30 14.80 13.81
CA THR A 109 -7.03 14.27 12.46
C THR A 109 -8.29 14.23 11.59
N LYS A 110 -9.45 13.84 12.15
CA LYS A 110 -10.73 13.87 11.43
C LYS A 110 -11.09 15.28 10.98
N LEU A 111 -10.90 16.28 11.85
CA LEU A 111 -11.14 17.68 11.53
C LEU A 111 -10.23 18.17 10.40
N ALA A 112 -8.93 17.91 10.49
CA ALA A 112 -7.96 18.30 9.47
C ALA A 112 -8.26 17.64 8.10
N LEU A 113 -8.69 16.37 8.08
CA LEU A 113 -9.14 15.71 6.84
C LEU A 113 -10.43 16.35 6.29
N ALA A 114 -11.36 16.75 7.16
CA ALA A 114 -12.59 17.44 6.76
C ALA A 114 -12.31 18.81 6.13
N GLU A 115 -11.31 19.54 6.63
CA GLU A 115 -10.83 20.79 6.01
C GLU A 115 -10.27 20.56 4.60
N GLN A 116 -9.69 19.38 4.34
CA GLN A 116 -9.28 18.94 3.00
C GLN A 116 -10.45 18.40 2.16
N GLY A 117 -11.69 18.44 2.66
CA GLY A 117 -12.90 17.98 1.97
C GLY A 117 -13.14 16.47 2.05
N LEU A 118 -12.60 15.79 3.07
CA LEU A 118 -12.79 14.35 3.29
C LEU A 118 -13.47 14.06 4.60
N ASN A 119 -14.60 13.36 4.52
CA ASN A 119 -15.19 12.75 5.69
C ASN A 119 -14.39 11.50 6.06
N SER A 120 -14.08 11.33 7.33
CA SER A 120 -13.34 10.17 7.82
C SER A 120 -13.95 9.64 9.11
N GLU A 121 -13.79 8.33 9.35
CA GLU A 121 -14.23 7.67 10.57
C GLU A 121 -13.31 6.50 10.90
N VAL A 122 -13.15 6.17 12.19
CA VAL A 122 -12.39 5.00 12.60
C VAL A 122 -13.00 3.72 12.01
N TYR A 123 -12.17 2.80 11.53
CA TYR A 123 -12.60 1.69 10.66
C TYR A 123 -13.74 0.85 11.25
N TYR A 124 -13.73 0.59 12.56
CA TYR A 124 -14.78 -0.20 13.24
C TYR A 124 -16.09 0.56 13.50
N LYS A 125 -16.11 1.90 13.33
CA LYS A 125 -17.33 2.72 13.38
C LYS A 125 -17.83 3.10 11.98
N ASN A 126 -17.01 2.92 10.94
CA ASN A 126 -17.34 3.32 9.58
C ASN A 126 -18.32 2.35 8.89
N ARG A 127 -19.60 2.71 8.88
CA ARG A 127 -20.67 1.95 8.20
C ARG A 127 -20.82 2.27 6.72
N ASN A 128 -20.22 3.35 6.23
CA ASN A 128 -20.35 3.80 4.84
C ASN A 128 -18.99 4.23 4.26
N GLN A 129 -18.19 3.22 3.93
CA GLN A 129 -16.84 3.39 3.37
C GLN A 129 -16.83 4.02 1.95
N ALA A 130 -17.98 4.14 1.28
CA ALA A 130 -18.06 4.88 0.02
C ALA A 130 -18.06 6.40 0.23
N LYS A 131 -18.50 6.87 1.40
CA LYS A 131 -18.56 8.29 1.78
C LYS A 131 -17.50 8.71 2.78
N TYR A 132 -17.01 7.78 3.59
CA TYR A 132 -16.07 8.03 4.67
C TYR A 132 -14.78 7.24 4.48
N VAL A 133 -13.65 7.92 4.53
CA VAL A 133 -12.32 7.29 4.57
C VAL A 133 -12.15 6.60 5.92
N SER A 134 -11.71 5.34 5.89
CA SER A 134 -11.47 4.57 7.12
C SER A 134 -10.11 4.90 7.73
N LEU A 135 -10.10 5.28 9.00
CA LEU A 135 -8.89 5.49 9.80
C LEU A 135 -8.59 4.18 10.57
N VAL A 136 -7.42 3.61 10.35
CA VAL A 136 -6.92 2.41 11.03
C VAL A 136 -5.76 2.83 11.93
N PRO A 137 -5.96 2.88 13.26
CA PRO A 137 -4.87 3.19 14.18
C PRO A 137 -3.84 2.07 14.19
N THR A 138 -2.56 2.42 14.07
CA THR A 138 -1.47 1.45 13.92
C THR A 138 -0.21 1.86 14.69
N SER A 139 0.62 0.87 14.99
CA SER A 139 2.00 1.06 15.41
C SER A 139 2.89 0.17 14.54
N ALA A 140 3.70 0.80 13.69
CA ALA A 140 4.70 0.09 12.91
C ALA A 140 5.83 -0.52 13.76
N ILE A 141 5.99 -0.09 15.01
CA ILE A 141 7.02 -0.60 15.94
C ILE A 141 6.52 -1.85 16.67
N THR A 142 5.29 -1.80 17.18
CA THR A 142 4.73 -2.88 18.01
C THR A 142 3.88 -3.86 17.22
N GLY A 143 3.53 -3.56 15.97
CA GLY A 143 2.66 -4.38 15.12
C GLY A 143 1.16 -4.19 15.42
N GLU A 144 0.81 -3.39 16.42
CA GLU A 144 -0.58 -3.14 16.81
C GLU A 144 -1.37 -2.52 15.66
N GLY A 145 -2.56 -3.06 15.38
CA GLY A 145 -3.44 -2.58 14.30
C GLY A 145 -3.03 -2.99 12.88
N ILE A 146 -1.85 -3.60 12.69
CA ILE A 146 -1.46 -4.15 11.38
C ILE A 146 -2.42 -5.27 10.93
N PRO A 147 -2.86 -6.20 11.80
CA PRO A 147 -3.87 -7.19 11.43
C PRO A 147 -5.18 -6.54 10.95
N ASP A 148 -5.64 -5.47 11.60
CA ASP A 148 -6.83 -4.72 11.22
C ASP A 148 -6.66 -4.03 9.86
N LEU A 149 -5.48 -3.45 9.61
CA LEU A 149 -5.14 -2.80 8.35
C LEU A 149 -5.19 -3.79 7.19
N LEU A 150 -4.52 -4.95 7.35
CA LEU A 150 -4.49 -6.01 6.34
C LEU A 150 -5.88 -6.59 6.10
N TYR A 151 -6.64 -6.87 7.16
CA TYR A 151 -8.02 -7.33 7.06
C TYR A 151 -8.88 -6.36 6.25
N LEU A 152 -8.79 -5.07 6.55
CA LEU A 152 -9.58 -4.05 5.84
C LEU A 152 -9.17 -3.95 4.36
N LEU A 153 -7.88 -4.06 4.04
CA LEU A 153 -7.39 -4.06 2.65
C LEU A 153 -7.93 -5.26 1.87
N CYS A 154 -7.82 -6.47 2.43
CA CYS A 154 -8.37 -7.69 1.81
C CYS A 154 -9.89 -7.58 1.63
N HIS A 155 -10.60 -7.06 2.64
CA HIS A 155 -12.04 -6.88 2.56
C HIS A 155 -12.44 -5.87 1.47
N LEU A 156 -11.78 -4.72 1.39
CA LEU A 156 -12.07 -3.68 0.39
C LEU A 156 -11.74 -4.13 -1.03
N THR A 157 -10.61 -4.82 -1.21
CA THR A 157 -10.21 -5.34 -2.52
C THR A 157 -11.21 -6.37 -3.02
N GLN A 158 -11.62 -7.33 -2.19
CA GLN A 158 -12.59 -8.35 -2.57
C GLN A 158 -14.00 -7.82 -2.81
N THR A 159 -14.46 -6.82 -2.04
CA THR A 159 -15.84 -6.34 -2.10
C THR A 159 -16.06 -5.22 -3.13
N ARG A 160 -15.02 -4.45 -3.45
CA ARG A 160 -15.15 -3.27 -4.34
C ARG A 160 -14.26 -3.29 -5.57
N LEU A 161 -13.22 -4.11 -5.59
CA LEU A 161 -12.23 -4.13 -6.67
C LEU A 161 -12.23 -5.46 -7.44
N SER A 162 -13.14 -6.39 -7.14
CA SER A 162 -13.25 -7.68 -7.80
C SER A 162 -13.33 -7.58 -9.33
N GLU A 163 -14.10 -6.63 -9.86
CA GLU A 163 -14.21 -6.40 -11.31
C GLU A 163 -12.92 -5.85 -11.95
N LYS A 164 -12.11 -5.11 -11.18
CA LYS A 164 -10.83 -4.54 -11.65
C LYS A 164 -9.63 -5.50 -11.51
N ILE A 165 -9.81 -6.60 -10.78
CA ILE A 165 -8.76 -7.59 -10.47
C ILE A 165 -8.98 -8.90 -11.24
N MET A 166 -10.02 -8.99 -12.09
CA MET A 166 -10.20 -10.15 -12.96
C MET A 166 -9.09 -10.24 -14.00
N TYR A 167 -8.47 -11.41 -14.08
CA TYR A 167 -7.42 -11.71 -15.05
C TYR A 167 -7.90 -11.44 -16.49
N VAL A 168 -7.13 -10.63 -17.21
CA VAL A 168 -7.25 -10.44 -18.65
C VAL A 168 -6.05 -11.11 -19.33
N GLY A 169 -6.29 -11.84 -20.43
CA GLY A 169 -5.21 -12.51 -21.17
C GLY A 169 -4.26 -11.58 -21.92
N GLU A 170 -4.60 -10.29 -22.02
CA GLU A 170 -3.77 -9.27 -22.64
C GLU A 170 -2.65 -8.83 -21.68
N LEU A 171 -1.43 -8.74 -22.22
CA LEU A 171 -0.26 -8.34 -21.46
C LEU A 171 -0.33 -6.86 -21.08
N GLU A 172 -0.40 -6.57 -19.79
CA GLU A 172 -0.31 -5.22 -19.26
C GLU A 172 0.87 -5.13 -18.30
N ALA A 173 1.94 -4.45 -18.74
CA ALA A 173 3.15 -4.27 -17.95
C ALA A 173 3.59 -2.80 -17.94
N THR A 174 3.94 -2.28 -16.77
CA THR A 174 4.48 -0.93 -16.62
C THR A 174 5.92 -0.96 -16.11
N VAL A 175 6.80 -0.23 -16.79
CA VAL A 175 8.18 -0.03 -16.36
C VAL A 175 8.24 0.90 -15.15
N LEU A 176 8.76 0.38 -14.04
CA LEU A 176 8.99 1.12 -12.82
C LEU A 176 10.34 1.81 -12.78
N GLU A 177 11.41 1.11 -13.17
CA GLU A 177 12.76 1.64 -13.07
C GLU A 177 13.66 0.96 -14.10
N VAL A 178 14.65 1.70 -14.60
CA VAL A 178 15.74 1.16 -15.40
C VAL A 178 17.02 1.36 -14.62
N LYS A 179 17.74 0.27 -14.34
CA LYS A 179 18.94 0.28 -13.52
C LYS A 179 19.99 -0.66 -14.10
N VAL A 180 21.25 -0.50 -13.69
CA VAL A 180 22.33 -1.42 -14.06
C VAL A 180 22.60 -2.35 -12.87
N VAL A 181 22.51 -3.65 -13.11
CA VAL A 181 22.81 -4.69 -12.12
C VAL A 181 24.07 -5.43 -12.53
N GLU A 182 25.00 -5.57 -11.59
CA GLU A 182 26.26 -6.28 -11.79
C GLU A 182 26.01 -7.73 -12.27
N GLY A 183 26.66 -8.13 -13.36
CA GLY A 183 26.49 -9.45 -13.98
C GLY A 183 25.29 -9.57 -14.94
N LEU A 184 24.30 -8.66 -14.87
CA LEU A 184 23.11 -8.68 -15.74
C LEU A 184 23.09 -7.53 -16.76
N GLY A 185 23.88 -6.47 -16.53
CA GLY A 185 23.87 -5.26 -17.35
C GLY A 185 22.65 -4.39 -17.03
N THR A 186 22.09 -3.72 -18.04
CA THR A 186 20.88 -2.90 -17.88
C THR A 186 19.66 -3.79 -17.70
N THR A 187 18.99 -3.65 -16.56
CA THR A 187 17.76 -4.35 -16.18
C THR A 187 16.61 -3.38 -16.05
N ILE A 188 15.38 -3.88 -16.24
CA ILE A 188 14.15 -3.11 -16.13
C ILE A 188 13.28 -3.75 -15.06
N ASP A 189 12.92 -2.97 -14.04
CA ASP A 189 11.92 -3.38 -13.05
C ASP A 189 10.54 -3.09 -13.63
N VAL A 190 9.67 -4.10 -13.68
CA VAL A 190 8.32 -4.00 -14.24
C VAL A 190 7.28 -4.48 -13.25
N ILE A 191 6.11 -3.83 -13.26
CA ILE A 191 4.89 -4.38 -12.66
C ILE A 191 4.06 -4.98 -13.77
N LEU A 192 3.68 -6.24 -13.59
CA LEU A 192 2.79 -6.97 -14.48
C LEU A 192 1.37 -6.95 -13.88
N SER A 193 0.49 -6.14 -14.46
CA SER A 193 -0.90 -5.98 -14.01
C SER A 193 -1.81 -7.08 -14.55
N ASN A 194 -1.58 -7.55 -15.78
CA ASN A 194 -2.35 -8.59 -16.46
C ASN A 194 -1.49 -9.36 -17.47
N GLY A 195 -1.99 -10.52 -17.90
CA GLY A 195 -1.38 -11.36 -18.93
C GLY A 195 -0.18 -12.16 -18.44
N VAL A 196 0.59 -12.68 -19.40
CA VAL A 196 1.73 -13.58 -19.14
C VAL A 196 2.93 -13.09 -19.93
N LEU A 197 4.07 -13.06 -19.26
CA LEU A 197 5.38 -12.78 -19.87
C LEU A 197 6.27 -14.01 -19.73
N ASN A 198 6.91 -14.42 -20.81
CA ASN A 198 7.81 -15.56 -20.83
C ASN A 198 9.24 -15.14 -21.17
N GLU A 199 10.20 -15.94 -20.72
CA GLU A 199 11.55 -15.87 -21.24
C GLU A 199 11.56 -16.16 -22.75
N GLY A 200 12.31 -15.35 -23.50
CA GLY A 200 12.35 -15.39 -24.97
C GLY A 200 11.34 -14.48 -25.67
N ASP A 201 10.29 -14.02 -24.99
CA ASP A 201 9.29 -13.13 -25.58
C ASP A 201 9.94 -11.86 -26.14
N ARG A 202 9.46 -11.43 -27.32
CA ARG A 202 9.91 -10.19 -27.94
C ARG A 202 9.05 -9.04 -27.43
N ILE A 203 9.69 -8.10 -26.74
CA ILE A 203 9.04 -6.92 -26.15
C ILE A 203 9.47 -5.64 -26.87
N VAL A 204 8.64 -4.61 -26.76
CA VAL A 204 8.93 -3.25 -27.22
C VAL A 204 8.79 -2.31 -26.04
N VAL A 205 9.83 -1.52 -25.77
CA VAL A 205 9.84 -0.50 -24.71
C VAL A 205 10.19 0.86 -25.27
N CYS A 206 9.67 1.93 -24.68
CA CYS A 206 10.00 3.30 -25.09
C CYS A 206 11.38 3.70 -24.56
N GLY A 207 12.33 3.96 -25.46
CA GLY A 207 13.63 4.57 -25.15
C GLY A 207 13.63 6.09 -25.41
N LEU A 208 14.72 6.76 -25.04
CA LEU A 208 14.89 8.20 -25.28
C LEU A 208 14.94 8.55 -26.77
N ASP A 209 15.57 7.69 -27.58
CA ASP A 209 15.76 7.89 -29.02
C ASP A 209 14.72 7.14 -29.88
N GLY A 210 13.67 6.61 -29.25
CA GLY A 210 12.60 5.86 -29.93
C GLY A 210 12.35 4.46 -29.34
N PRO A 211 11.52 3.65 -30.01
CA PRO A 211 11.18 2.31 -29.52
C PRO A 211 12.38 1.36 -29.57
N ILE A 212 12.56 0.59 -28.51
CA ILE A 212 13.58 -0.45 -28.39
C ILE A 212 12.87 -1.80 -28.44
N CYS A 213 13.18 -2.60 -29.46
CA CYS A 213 12.68 -3.96 -29.61
C CYS A 213 13.75 -4.95 -29.15
N THR A 214 13.45 -5.79 -28.16
CA THR A 214 14.41 -6.77 -27.62
C THR A 214 13.72 -8.06 -27.18
N ASN A 215 14.49 -9.10 -26.90
CA ASN A 215 13.99 -10.35 -26.32
C ASN A 215 14.23 -10.38 -24.81
N VAL A 216 13.25 -10.90 -24.06
CA VAL A 216 13.39 -11.17 -22.63
C VAL A 216 14.44 -12.25 -22.43
N ARG A 217 15.56 -11.92 -21.80
CA ARG A 217 16.64 -12.87 -21.53
C ARG A 217 16.41 -13.74 -20.30
N ALA A 218 15.77 -13.18 -19.28
CA ALA A 218 15.46 -13.84 -18.03
C ALA A 218 14.39 -13.03 -17.29
N LEU A 219 13.51 -13.71 -16.56
CA LEU A 219 12.60 -13.09 -15.60
C LEU A 219 13.12 -13.36 -14.19
N LEU A 220 13.21 -12.29 -13.40
CA LEU A 220 13.81 -12.30 -12.08
C LEU A 220 12.83 -11.75 -11.06
N THR A 221 12.65 -12.44 -9.94
CA THR A 221 11.91 -11.90 -8.79
C THR A 221 12.83 -11.81 -7.58
N PRO A 222 12.58 -10.84 -6.67
CA PRO A 222 13.17 -10.89 -5.35
C PRO A 222 12.75 -12.19 -4.66
N GLN A 223 13.59 -12.70 -3.76
CA GLN A 223 13.18 -13.81 -2.92
C GLN A 223 12.01 -13.40 -2.03
N PRO A 224 11.10 -14.33 -1.70
CA PRO A 224 10.00 -14.05 -0.78
C PRO A 224 10.50 -13.37 0.50
N LEU A 225 9.76 -12.37 0.97
CA LEU A 225 10.05 -11.62 2.21
C LEU A 225 11.37 -10.83 2.20
N ARG A 226 11.96 -10.54 1.03
CA ARG A 226 13.13 -9.66 0.92
C ARG A 226 12.84 -8.41 0.12
N GLU A 227 13.37 -7.29 0.61
CA GLU A 227 13.28 -6.00 -0.06
C GLU A 227 14.23 -5.94 -1.27
N LEU A 228 13.75 -5.37 -2.39
CA LEU A 228 14.52 -5.17 -3.63
C LEU A 228 15.80 -4.35 -3.45
N ARG A 229 15.89 -3.53 -2.40
CA ARG A 229 17.03 -2.67 -2.07
C ARG A 229 18.20 -3.42 -1.41
N VAL A 230 17.99 -4.66 -0.96
CA VAL A 230 19.05 -5.49 -0.35
C VAL A 230 19.66 -6.39 -1.41
N LYS A 231 20.99 -6.30 -1.62
CA LYS A 231 21.74 -7.22 -2.50
C LYS A 231 21.44 -8.66 -2.11
N SER A 232 20.68 -9.36 -2.95
CA SER A 232 20.26 -10.74 -2.71
C SER A 232 20.25 -11.49 -4.04
N GLN A 233 20.38 -12.82 -3.97
CA GLN A 233 20.27 -13.65 -5.16
C GLN A 233 18.83 -13.61 -5.66
N TYR A 234 18.64 -13.19 -6.91
CA TYR A 234 17.35 -13.26 -7.58
C TYR A 234 16.95 -14.72 -7.85
N ALA A 235 15.67 -15.01 -7.74
CA ALA A 235 15.10 -16.26 -8.25
C ALA A 235 14.74 -16.07 -9.73
N SER A 236 15.08 -17.06 -10.56
CA SER A 236 14.81 -17.04 -12.00
C SER A 236 13.57 -17.89 -12.32
N TYR A 237 12.74 -17.38 -13.23
CA TYR A 237 11.49 -18.02 -13.65
C TYR A 237 11.40 -18.02 -15.17
N GLY A 238 10.84 -19.09 -15.74
CA GLY A 238 10.56 -19.15 -17.18
C GLY A 238 9.32 -18.36 -17.60
N THR A 239 8.38 -18.16 -16.68
CA THR A 239 7.10 -17.49 -16.93
C THR A 239 6.68 -16.67 -15.71
N ALA A 240 6.14 -15.47 -15.94
CA ALA A 240 5.52 -14.61 -14.94
C ALA A 240 4.10 -14.21 -15.38
N GLY A 241 3.12 -14.32 -14.48
CA GLY A 241 1.74 -13.90 -14.72
C GLY A 241 1.40 -12.63 -13.95
N GLY A 242 0.58 -11.76 -14.55
CA GLY A 242 0.00 -10.58 -13.90
C GLY A 242 -1.48 -10.77 -13.67
N GLY A 243 -2.00 -10.10 -12.65
CA GLY A 243 -3.40 -10.21 -12.25
C GLY A 243 -3.64 -11.50 -11.47
N LEU A 244 -4.29 -11.32 -10.30
CA LEU A 244 -4.38 -12.28 -9.19
C LEU A 244 -3.01 -12.64 -8.59
#